data_AF-A0A6I5I5H1-F1
#
_entry.id   AF-A0A6I5I5H1-F1
#
_cell.length_a   1.000
_cell.length_b   1.000
_cell.length_c   1.000
_cell.angle_alpha   90.00
_cell.angle_beta   90.00
_cell.angle_gamma   90.00
#
_symmetry.space_group_name_H-M   'P 1'
#
loop_
_entity.id
_entity.type
_entity.pdbx_description
1 polymer ?
#
loop_
_entity_poly.entity_id
_entity_poly.type
_entity_poly.pdbx_seq_one_letter_code
_entity_poly.pdbx_strand_id
1 'polypeptide(L)'
;MPQQIKGDSRLVIGRFLYDWHHQDYLLLAYAHRGHEGMGVVGTVADAEGRMPDLWSVAARHCSLGASAEEIGRWCLCSGWARTMSPRNAWIEVDGVPWTFDVRNTLSEIRPHQYGTTAYGWRGAYVGTLTLEDPDVIQRAHDLMRVEAHA
;
A
#
# COMPACT_ATOMS: atom_id res chain seq x y z
N MET A 1 5.50 -18.36 10.55
CA MET A 1 5.74 -16.97 10.99
C MET A 1 5.52 -16.06 9.80
N PRO A 2 4.92 -14.87 9.96
CA PRO A 2 4.84 -13.91 8.86
C PRO A 2 6.26 -13.57 8.38
N GLN A 3 6.45 -13.50 7.07
CA GLN A 3 7.71 -13.06 6.49
C GLN A 3 7.86 -11.57 6.76
N GLN A 4 8.98 -11.16 7.36
CA GLN A 4 9.30 -9.75 7.58
C GLN A 4 10.29 -9.26 6.53
N ILE A 5 10.01 -8.08 5.99
CA ILE A 5 10.92 -7.35 5.12
C ILE A 5 11.29 -6.06 5.85
N LYS A 6 12.58 -5.75 5.90
CA LYS A 6 13.07 -4.48 6.44
C LYS A 6 13.67 -3.66 5.31
N GLY A 7 13.53 -2.35 5.39
CA GLY A 7 14.13 -1.44 4.42
C GLY A 7 14.12 0.00 4.91
N ASP A 8 14.78 0.85 4.15
CA ASP A 8 14.88 2.30 4.38
C ASP A 8 14.62 3.09 3.09
N SER A 9 14.20 2.41 2.03
CA SER A 9 13.96 3.03 0.72
C SER A 9 12.79 3.98 0.76
N ARG A 10 12.78 4.95 -0.17
CA ARG A 10 11.63 5.80 -0.51
C ARG A 10 10.27 5.12 -0.29
N LEU A 11 9.49 5.73 0.58
CA LEU A 11 8.17 5.30 1.00
C LEU A 11 7.16 6.41 0.74
N VAL A 12 6.06 6.06 0.09
CA VAL A 12 4.91 6.94 -0.13
C VAL A 12 3.78 6.47 0.77
N ILE A 13 3.27 7.35 1.63
CA ILE A 13 2.15 7.05 2.52
C ILE A 13 1.03 8.05 2.23
N GLY A 14 -0.15 7.55 1.93
CA GLY A 14 -1.28 8.40 1.54
C GLY A 14 -2.58 7.94 2.16
N ARG A 15 -3.49 8.89 2.36
CA ARG A 15 -4.87 8.56 2.70
C ARG A 15 -5.55 7.93 1.48
N PHE A 16 -6.22 6.80 1.69
CA PHE A 16 -6.89 6.02 0.65
C PHE A 16 -8.34 5.79 1.05
N LEU A 17 -9.28 6.34 0.28
CA LEU A 17 -10.71 6.04 0.39
C LEU A 17 -10.95 4.62 -0.12
N TYR A 18 -11.33 3.70 0.75
CA TYR A 18 -11.61 2.32 0.35
C TYR A 18 -13.09 1.93 0.46
N ASP A 19 -13.90 2.70 1.19
CA ASP A 19 -15.35 2.52 1.19
C ASP A 19 -16.01 3.88 1.00
N TRP A 20 -16.57 4.11 -0.19
CA TRP A 20 -17.23 5.37 -0.53
C TRP A 20 -18.61 5.52 0.12
N HIS A 21 -19.24 4.42 0.53
CA HIS A 21 -20.56 4.47 1.19
C HIS A 21 -20.45 4.98 2.62
N HIS A 22 -19.42 4.53 3.34
CA HIS A 22 -19.18 4.93 4.73
C HIS A 22 -18.12 6.03 4.85
N GLN A 23 -17.52 6.43 3.73
CA GLN A 23 -16.35 7.31 3.70
C GLN A 23 -15.22 6.77 4.59
N ASP A 24 -14.96 5.45 4.51
CA ASP A 24 -13.88 4.85 5.28
C ASP A 24 -12.54 4.99 4.54
N TYR A 25 -11.54 5.37 5.31
CA TYR A 25 -10.19 5.59 4.83
C TYR A 25 -9.20 4.70 5.56
N LEU A 26 -8.10 4.39 4.87
CA LEU A 26 -6.91 3.77 5.44
C LEU A 26 -5.67 4.58 5.06
N LEU A 27 -4.58 4.38 5.80
CA LEU A 27 -3.26 4.82 5.38
C LEU A 27 -2.63 3.76 4.50
N LEU A 28 -2.48 4.05 3.21
CA LEU A 28 -1.85 3.18 2.23
C LEU A 28 -0.38 3.55 2.10
N ALA A 29 0.50 2.57 2.27
CA ALA A 29 1.93 2.70 2.09
C ALA A 29 2.41 1.93 0.86
N TYR A 30 3.33 2.52 0.12
CA TYR A 30 3.96 1.95 -1.07
C TYR A 30 5.46 2.25 -1.07
N ALA A 31 6.30 1.21 -1.09
CA ALA A 31 7.74 1.36 -1.16
C ALA A 31 8.23 1.31 -2.62
N HIS A 32 9.06 2.28 -2.99
CA HIS A 32 9.51 2.48 -4.36
C HIS A 32 10.63 1.52 -4.78
N ARG A 33 11.36 0.93 -3.82
CA ARG A 33 12.30 -0.16 -4.08
C ARG A 33 11.72 -1.44 -3.51
N GLY A 34 11.22 -2.27 -4.41
CA GLY A 34 10.83 -3.62 -4.11
C GLY A 34 11.99 -4.48 -3.61
N HIS A 35 11.70 -5.42 -2.72
CA HIS A 35 12.62 -6.50 -2.41
C HIS A 35 12.59 -7.49 -3.59
N GLU A 36 13.74 -7.82 -4.18
CA GLU A 36 13.85 -8.84 -5.26
C GLU A 36 12.98 -8.58 -6.51
N GLY A 37 12.66 -7.31 -6.81
CA GLY A 37 11.81 -6.96 -7.97
C GLY A 37 10.30 -7.09 -7.74
N MET A 38 9.89 -7.19 -6.47
CA MET A 38 8.50 -7.26 -6.01
C MET A 38 8.04 -5.92 -5.44
N GLY A 39 6.89 -5.40 -5.85
CA GLY A 39 6.34 -4.19 -5.22
C GLY A 39 5.94 -4.46 -3.77
N VAL A 40 6.18 -3.51 -2.86
CA VAL A 40 5.76 -3.61 -1.45
C VAL A 40 4.65 -2.60 -1.22
N VAL A 41 3.46 -3.10 -0.88
CA VAL A 41 2.27 -2.28 -0.67
C VAL A 41 1.47 -2.77 0.52
N GLY A 42 1.05 -1.88 1.39
CA GLY A 42 0.34 -2.29 2.59
C GLY A 42 -0.31 -1.15 3.32
N THR A 43 -0.85 -1.45 4.49
CA THR A 43 -1.46 -0.46 5.35
C THR A 43 -0.55 -0.06 6.50
N VAL A 44 -0.69 1.18 6.97
CA VAL A 44 -0.11 1.69 8.21
C VAL A 44 -1.24 1.89 9.21
N ALA A 45 -0.98 1.64 10.49
CA ALA A 45 -1.95 1.93 11.55
C ALA A 45 -2.20 3.45 11.69
N ASP A 46 -3.46 3.84 11.77
CA ASP A 46 -3.83 5.22 12.10
C ASP A 46 -3.63 5.53 13.60
N ALA A 47 -3.96 6.74 14.02
CA ALA A 47 -3.80 7.19 15.40
C ALA A 47 -4.67 6.40 16.41
N GLU A 48 -5.73 5.74 15.93
CA GLU A 48 -6.63 4.89 16.71
C GLU A 48 -6.19 3.41 16.68
N GLY A 49 -5.09 3.11 15.98
CA GLY A 49 -4.58 1.75 15.79
C GLY A 49 -5.34 0.95 14.73
N ARG A 50 -6.25 1.57 13.97
CA ARG A 50 -6.98 0.90 12.89
C ARG A 50 -6.05 0.69 11.71
N MET A 51 -6.07 -0.54 11.20
CA MET A 51 -5.24 -0.96 10.09
C MET A 51 -5.98 -2.05 9.29
N PRO A 52 -6.87 -1.66 8.36
CA PRO A 52 -7.63 -2.63 7.55
C PRO A 52 -6.71 -3.54 6.75
N ASP A 53 -7.07 -4.82 6.59
CA ASP A 53 -6.32 -5.74 5.75
C ASP A 53 -6.47 -5.36 4.26
N LEU A 54 -5.38 -4.90 3.64
CA LEU A 54 -5.39 -4.40 2.27
C LEU A 54 -5.85 -5.46 1.26
N TRP A 55 -5.53 -6.73 1.50
CA TRP A 55 -5.93 -7.81 0.60
C TRP A 55 -7.44 -8.03 0.60
N SER A 56 -8.05 -8.05 1.79
CA SER A 56 -9.50 -8.14 1.96
C SER A 56 -10.21 -6.91 1.40
N VAL A 57 -9.63 -5.71 1.56
CA VAL A 57 -10.12 -4.50 0.91
C VAL A 57 -10.10 -4.66 -0.61
N ALA A 58 -8.96 -5.02 -1.18
CA ALA A 58 -8.81 -5.22 -2.62
C ALA A 58 -9.80 -6.25 -3.18
N ALA A 59 -9.97 -7.39 -2.49
CA ALA A 59 -10.90 -8.44 -2.90
C ALA A 59 -12.36 -7.95 -3.02
N ARG A 60 -12.79 -7.00 -2.17
CA ARG A 60 -14.14 -6.40 -2.24
C ARG A 60 -14.34 -5.48 -3.44
N HIS A 61 -13.25 -4.94 -4.01
CA HIS A 61 -13.26 -4.05 -5.17
C HIS A 61 -13.05 -4.79 -6.50
N CYS A 62 -12.73 -6.08 -6.45
CA CYS A 62 -12.60 -6.91 -7.64
C CYS A 62 -13.94 -7.60 -7.98
N SER A 63 -14.01 -8.20 -9.18
CA SER A 63 -15.16 -9.01 -9.59
C SER A 63 -15.37 -10.23 -8.69
N LEU A 64 -16.60 -10.74 -8.63
CA LEU A 64 -16.89 -12.00 -7.95
C LEU A 64 -16.01 -13.13 -8.51
N GLY A 65 -15.32 -13.85 -7.61
CA GLY A 65 -14.40 -14.91 -8.00
C GLY A 65 -13.02 -14.44 -8.49
N ALA A 66 -12.64 -13.18 -8.22
CA ALA A 66 -11.34 -12.63 -8.57
C ALA A 66 -10.18 -13.53 -8.11
N SER A 67 -9.25 -13.72 -9.02
CA SER A 67 -8.00 -14.43 -8.78
C SER A 67 -7.06 -13.62 -7.87
N ALA A 68 -6.11 -14.31 -7.24
CA ALA A 68 -5.06 -13.66 -6.45
C ALA A 68 -4.23 -12.65 -7.27
N GLU A 69 -4.10 -12.86 -8.59
CA GLU A 69 -3.42 -11.91 -9.47
C GLU A 69 -4.22 -10.61 -9.61
N GLU A 70 -5.54 -10.69 -9.82
CA GLU A 70 -6.39 -9.51 -9.91
C GLU A 70 -6.35 -8.69 -8.62
N ILE A 71 -6.46 -9.38 -7.47
CA ILE A 71 -6.38 -8.74 -6.14
C ILE A 71 -5.00 -8.09 -5.94
N GLY A 72 -3.91 -8.80 -6.22
CA GLY A 72 -2.57 -8.24 -6.06
C GLY A 72 -2.25 -7.10 -7.04
N ARG A 73 -2.75 -7.16 -8.28
CA ARG A 73 -2.67 -6.05 -9.25
C ARG A 73 -3.45 -4.83 -8.76
N TRP A 74 -4.61 -5.02 -8.13
CA TRP A 74 -5.35 -3.93 -7.51
C TRP A 74 -4.52 -3.27 -6.41
N CYS A 75 -3.90 -4.06 -5.53
CA CYS A 75 -3.03 -3.52 -4.47
C CYS A 75 -1.86 -2.72 -5.05
N LEU A 76 -1.15 -3.27 -6.04
CA LEU A 76 -0.05 -2.56 -6.71
C LEU A 76 -0.51 -1.27 -7.38
N CYS A 77 -1.64 -1.32 -8.10
CA CYS A 77 -2.22 -0.15 -8.75
C CYS A 77 -2.49 0.95 -7.73
N SER A 78 -3.17 0.60 -6.64
CA SER A 78 -3.55 1.53 -5.58
C SER A 78 -2.32 2.18 -4.94
N GLY A 79 -1.26 1.40 -4.68
CA GLY A 79 0.00 1.91 -4.14
C GLY A 79 0.75 2.80 -5.13
N TRP A 80 0.98 2.31 -6.35
CA TRP A 80 1.68 3.05 -7.40
C TRP A 80 0.98 4.36 -7.78
N ALA A 81 -0.36 4.36 -7.85
CA ALA A 81 -1.14 5.57 -8.16
C ALA A 81 -0.95 6.71 -7.14
N ARG A 82 -0.54 6.40 -5.89
CA ARG A 82 -0.22 7.44 -4.90
C ARG A 82 0.98 8.28 -5.31
N THR A 83 1.92 7.71 -6.07
CA THR A 83 3.09 8.42 -6.60
C THR A 83 2.71 9.51 -7.61
N MET A 84 1.49 9.46 -8.16
CA MET A 84 0.98 10.40 -9.16
C MET A 84 -0.10 11.33 -8.62
N SER A 85 -0.58 11.11 -7.39
CA SER A 85 -1.67 11.90 -6.80
C SER A 85 -1.17 13.30 -6.38
N PRO A 86 -2.04 14.32 -6.28
CA PRO A 86 -1.66 15.63 -5.74
C PRO A 86 -1.01 15.53 -4.34
N ARG A 87 0.03 16.32 -4.09
CA ARG A 87 0.88 16.24 -2.88
C ARG A 87 0.16 16.53 -1.56
N ASN A 88 -1.05 17.06 -1.59
CA ASN A 88 -1.83 17.31 -0.36
C ASN A 88 -2.48 16.05 0.23
N ALA A 89 -2.42 14.90 -0.46
CA ALA A 89 -3.07 13.67 -0.02
C ALA A 89 -2.08 12.56 0.42
N TRP A 90 -0.78 12.85 0.46
CA TRP A 90 0.26 11.88 0.80
C TRP A 90 1.55 12.55 1.28
N ILE A 91 2.35 11.79 2.02
CA ILE A 91 3.71 12.14 2.40
C ILE A 91 4.70 11.23 1.69
N GLU A 92 5.85 11.80 1.37
CA GLU A 92 7.04 11.08 0.93
C GLU A 92 8.08 11.12 2.04
N VAL A 93 8.72 9.99 2.26
CA VAL A 93 9.93 9.89 3.09
C VAL A 93 10.96 9.01 2.39
N ASP A 94 12.24 9.30 2.58
CA ASP A 94 13.34 8.52 2.04
C ASP A 94 14.43 8.38 3.11
N GLY A 95 15.08 7.22 3.18
CA GLY A 95 16.06 6.89 4.21
C GLY A 95 15.48 6.59 5.60
N VAL A 96 14.15 6.46 5.74
CA VAL A 96 13.50 6.19 7.02
C VAL A 96 13.31 4.68 7.18
N PRO A 97 13.84 4.06 8.26
CA PRO A 97 13.64 2.64 8.52
C PRO A 97 12.17 2.27 8.65
N TRP A 98 11.79 1.18 8.00
CA TRP A 98 10.48 0.56 8.10
C TRP A 98 10.59 -0.96 8.17
N THR A 99 9.63 -1.57 8.85
CA THR A 99 9.44 -3.02 8.90
C THR A 99 8.09 -3.35 8.27
N PHE A 100 8.07 -4.35 7.40
CA PHE A 100 6.87 -4.79 6.68
C PHE A 100 6.57 -6.25 6.98
N ASP A 101 5.41 -6.52 7.54
CA ASP A 101 4.91 -7.88 7.76
C ASP A 101 4.09 -8.32 6.55
N VAL A 102 4.65 -9.26 5.79
CA VAL A 102 3.98 -9.83 4.62
C VAL A 102 2.82 -10.70 5.07
N ARG A 103 1.63 -10.41 4.55
CA ARG A 103 0.40 -11.20 4.76
C ARG A 103 0.05 -12.03 3.54
N ASN A 104 0.26 -11.46 2.36
CA ASN A 104 0.00 -12.12 1.08
C ASN A 104 1.15 -11.82 0.10
N THR A 105 1.42 -12.78 -0.78
CA THR A 105 2.44 -12.67 -1.82
C THR A 105 1.81 -13.02 -3.16
N LEU A 106 1.88 -12.09 -4.11
CA LEU A 106 1.66 -12.36 -5.52
C LEU A 106 3.03 -12.62 -6.15
N SER A 107 3.43 -13.89 -6.21
CA SER A 107 4.79 -14.29 -6.60
C SER A 107 5.17 -13.93 -8.03
N GLU A 108 4.19 -13.89 -8.93
CA GLU A 108 4.41 -13.60 -10.34
C GLU A 108 3.19 -12.95 -10.99
N ILE A 109 3.45 -12.07 -11.95
CA ILE A 109 2.46 -11.49 -12.84
C ILE A 109 2.42 -12.34 -14.12
N ARG A 110 1.24 -12.84 -14.48
CA ARG A 110 1.12 -13.64 -15.71
C ARG A 110 1.43 -12.76 -16.92
N PRO A 111 2.11 -13.31 -17.95
CA PRO A 111 2.36 -12.59 -19.19
C PRO A 111 1.06 -12.02 -19.77
N HIS A 112 1.10 -10.75 -20.17
CA HIS A 112 0.02 -10.08 -20.88
C HIS A 112 0.58 -9.29 -22.07
N GLN A 113 -0.31 -8.71 -22.88
CA GLN A 113 0.07 -8.02 -24.13
C GLN A 113 1.01 -6.82 -23.93
N TYR A 114 1.11 -6.27 -22.71
CA TYR A 114 2.04 -5.19 -22.38
C TYR A 114 3.22 -5.62 -21.50
N GLY A 115 3.48 -6.94 -21.37
CA GLY A 115 4.69 -7.49 -20.76
C GLY A 115 4.41 -8.46 -19.60
N THR A 116 5.44 -8.67 -18.77
CA THR A 116 5.42 -9.59 -17.61
C THR A 116 5.48 -8.85 -16.28
N THR A 117 5.21 -7.55 -16.30
CA THR A 117 5.18 -6.70 -15.11
C THR A 117 3.86 -5.97 -14.99
N ALA A 118 3.53 -5.58 -13.76
CA ALA A 118 2.46 -4.65 -13.44
C ALA A 118 3.08 -3.49 -12.66
N TYR A 119 2.90 -2.26 -13.16
CA TYR A 119 3.43 -1.03 -12.52
C TYR A 119 4.94 -1.07 -12.26
N GLY A 120 5.70 -1.75 -13.13
CA GLY A 120 7.14 -1.92 -13.02
C GLY A 120 7.60 -3.12 -12.19
N TRP A 121 6.68 -3.88 -11.57
CA TRP A 121 7.00 -5.00 -10.68
C TRP A 121 6.64 -6.35 -11.28
N ARG A 122 7.41 -7.39 -10.93
CA ARG A 122 7.16 -8.79 -11.35
C ARG A 122 6.17 -9.51 -10.46
N GLY A 123 5.86 -8.94 -9.31
CA GLY A 123 4.95 -9.47 -8.29
C GLY A 123 4.77 -8.46 -7.16
N ALA A 124 4.13 -8.85 -6.07
CA ALA A 124 3.87 -7.98 -4.94
C ALA A 124 3.96 -8.69 -3.59
N TYR A 125 4.47 -7.99 -2.59
CA TYR A 125 4.24 -8.25 -1.18
C TYR A 125 3.14 -7.32 -0.67
N VAL A 126 2.11 -7.92 -0.07
CA VAL A 126 0.95 -7.21 0.48
C VAL A 126 0.85 -7.50 1.97
N GLY A 127 0.64 -6.47 2.78
CA GLY A 127 0.69 -6.63 4.24
C GLY A 127 0.58 -5.34 5.02
N THR A 128 1.30 -5.28 6.14
CA THR A 128 1.23 -4.17 7.08
C THR A 128 2.62 -3.56 7.28
N LEU A 129 2.70 -2.24 7.29
CA LEU A 129 3.94 -1.50 7.47
C LEU A 129 3.98 -0.84 8.85
N THR A 130 5.08 -1.07 9.56
CA THR A 130 5.42 -0.42 10.82
C THR A 130 6.48 0.64 10.56
N LEU A 131 6.17 1.86 10.98
CA LEU A 131 7.10 3.00 11.00
C LEU A 131 7.79 3.07 12.36
N GLU A 132 9.06 3.46 12.36
CA GLU A 132 9.84 3.62 13.60
C GLU A 132 10.07 5.10 13.96
N ASP A 133 10.03 5.99 12.98
CA ASP A 133 10.26 7.42 13.15
C ASP A 133 8.98 8.15 13.65
N PRO A 134 8.99 8.73 14.86
CA PRO A 134 7.84 9.43 15.44
C PRO A 134 7.32 10.59 14.59
N ASP A 135 8.20 11.32 13.91
CA ASP A 135 7.82 12.47 13.08
C ASP A 135 7.08 12.00 11.82
N VAL A 136 7.50 10.86 11.25
CA VAL A 136 6.83 10.24 10.10
C VAL A 136 5.49 9.65 10.51
N ILE A 137 5.41 9.03 11.69
CA ILE A 137 4.16 8.52 12.26
C ILE A 137 3.15 9.66 12.42
N GLN A 138 3.56 10.77 13.05
CA GLN A 138 2.68 11.90 13.26
C GLN A 138 2.19 12.50 11.94
N ARG A 139 3.09 12.70 10.97
CA ARG A 139 2.73 13.18 9.62
C ARG A 139 1.78 12.23 8.89
N ALA A 140 1.95 10.92 9.04
CA ALA A 140 1.05 9.94 8.45
C ALA A 140 -0.34 10.03 9.09
N HIS A 141 -0.41 10.17 10.42
CA HIS A 141 -1.67 10.36 11.14
C HIS A 141 -2.39 11.65 10.76
N ASP A 142 -1.64 12.73 10.51
CA ASP A 142 -2.22 14.01 10.08
C ASP A 142 -2.93 13.91 8.72
N LEU A 143 -2.53 12.99 7.83
CA LEU A 143 -3.24 12.73 6.57
C LEU A 143 -4.69 12.29 6.78
N MET A 144 -4.99 11.62 7.91
CA MET A 144 -6.34 11.16 8.24
C MET A 144 -7.22 12.27 8.82
N ARG A 145 -6.63 13.38 9.27
CA ARG A 145 -7.34 14.50 9.90
C ARG A 145 -7.85 15.55 8.89
N VAL A 146 -7.38 15.49 7.64
CA VAL A 146 -7.79 16.45 6.60
C VAL A 146 -9.29 16.26 6.35
N GLU A 147 -10.11 17.29 6.56
CA GLU A 147 -11.53 17.23 6.22
C GLU A 147 -11.67 16.97 4.71
N ALA A 148 -12.60 16.08 4.35
CA ALA A 148 -12.97 15.92 2.95
C ALA A 148 -13.58 17.25 2.49
N HIS A 149 -12.85 18.06 1.74
CA HIS A 149 -13.46 19.17 1.02
C HIS A 149 -14.47 18.56 0.05
N ALA A 150 -15.76 18.78 0.37
CA ALA A 150 -16.91 18.44 -0.44
C ALA A 150 -16.89 19.17 -1.79
#